data_AF-A0A5J5C3Q5-F1
#
_entry.id   AF-A0A5J5C3Q5-F1
#
_cell.length_a   1.000
_cell.length_b   1.000
_cell.length_c   1.000
_cell.angle_alpha   90.00
_cell.angle_beta   90.00
_cell.angle_gamma   90.00
#
_symmetry.space_group_name_H-M   'P 1'
#
loop_
_entity.id
_entity.type
_entity.pdbx_description
1 polymer ?
#
loop_
_entity_poly.entity_id
_entity_poly.type
_entity_poly.pdbx_seq_one_letter_code
_entity_poly.pdbx_strand_id
1 'polypeptide(L)'
;MIRFSPLSLVFLFSISSIFYGSSSSWTINPSKVKQISWKPRAFVYEGFLTDEECDHLISLAKSELKRSAVADNVSGKSKLSEVRTSSGMFISKGKDPIVASVEDKIATWTFLPKENGEDIQVLRYEHGQKYDPHLRLLC
;
A
#
# COMPACT_ATOMS: atom_id res chain seq x y z
N MET A 1 -12.03 -18.63 -67.94
CA MET A 1 -12.26 -19.86 -67.16
C MET A 1 -11.83 -19.61 -65.72
N ILE A 2 -12.77 -19.83 -64.80
CA ILE A 2 -12.64 -20.01 -63.34
C ILE A 2 -12.27 -18.77 -62.49
N ARG A 3 -13.29 -18.26 -61.79
CA ARG A 3 -13.24 -17.37 -60.60
C ARG A 3 -12.79 -18.17 -59.38
N PHE A 4 -11.94 -17.59 -58.54
CA PHE A 4 -11.82 -17.92 -57.11
C PHE A 4 -11.53 -16.64 -56.30
N SER A 5 -12.32 -16.38 -55.26
CA SER A 5 -11.95 -15.46 -54.17
C SER A 5 -11.14 -16.24 -53.13
N PRO A 6 -10.30 -15.55 -52.34
CA PRO A 6 -9.92 -16.09 -51.05
C PRO A 6 -10.09 -15.04 -49.94
N LEU A 7 -11.21 -15.14 -49.22
CA LEU A 7 -11.15 -15.04 -47.76
C LEU A 7 -10.25 -16.19 -47.28
N SER A 8 -9.03 -15.89 -46.85
CA SER A 8 -8.25 -16.61 -45.83
C SER A 8 -6.79 -16.24 -45.98
N LEU A 9 -6.39 -15.14 -45.34
CA LEU A 9 -5.00 -14.97 -44.93
C LEU A 9 -4.99 -14.66 -43.45
N VAL A 10 -4.99 -15.75 -42.70
CA VAL A 10 -4.29 -15.97 -41.43
C VAL A 10 -3.45 -14.75 -41.00
N PHE A 11 -3.93 -14.04 -39.99
CA PHE A 11 -3.05 -13.53 -38.93
C PHE A 11 -3.82 -13.61 -37.62
N LEU A 12 -3.91 -14.84 -37.11
CA LEU A 12 -4.00 -15.10 -35.68
C LEU A 12 -2.74 -14.48 -35.06
N PHE A 13 -2.77 -13.17 -34.79
CA PHE A 13 -1.86 -12.61 -33.80
C PHE A 13 -2.27 -13.22 -32.47
N SER A 14 -1.50 -14.24 -32.15
CA SER A 14 -1.63 -15.08 -30.98
C SER A 14 -1.88 -14.22 -29.76
N ILE A 15 -2.86 -14.69 -29.00
CA ILE A 15 -3.17 -14.30 -27.64
C ILE A 15 -1.88 -14.41 -26.82
N SER A 16 -1.14 -13.31 -26.74
CA SER A 16 -0.17 -13.08 -25.67
C SER A 16 -0.75 -12.05 -24.71
N SER A 17 -2.00 -12.27 -24.30
CA SER A 17 -2.42 -11.99 -22.93
C SER A 17 -1.68 -12.97 -22.04
N ILE A 18 -0.37 -12.78 -21.90
CA ILE A 18 0.40 -13.45 -20.87
C ILE A 18 -0.25 -13.00 -19.58
N PHE A 19 -0.89 -13.96 -18.92
CA PHE A 19 -1.33 -13.85 -17.54
C PHE A 19 -0.11 -13.44 -16.71
N TYR A 20 0.09 -12.13 -16.54
CA TYR A 20 0.89 -11.57 -15.46
C TYR A 20 0.04 -11.51 -14.18
N GLY A 21 -0.75 -12.56 -13.95
CA GLY A 21 -1.30 -12.87 -12.66
C GLY A 21 -0.30 -13.77 -11.96
N SER A 22 0.87 -13.22 -11.59
CA SER A 22 1.70 -13.87 -10.58
C SER A 22 0.91 -13.78 -9.28
N SER A 23 0.03 -14.76 -9.05
CA SER A 23 -0.47 -15.07 -7.73
C SER A 23 0.72 -15.60 -6.93
N SER A 24 1.58 -14.67 -6.50
CA SER A 24 2.45 -14.92 -5.36
C SER A 24 1.50 -15.18 -4.20
N SER A 25 1.29 -16.45 -3.86
CA SER A 25 0.57 -16.81 -2.64
C SER A 25 1.41 -16.27 -1.47
N TRP A 26 1.07 -15.07 -1.02
CA TRP A 26 1.74 -14.42 0.10
C TRP A 26 1.49 -15.27 1.34
N THR A 27 2.44 -16.14 1.65
CA THR A 27 2.34 -17.00 2.81
C THR A 27 2.79 -16.19 4.01
N ILE A 28 1.82 -15.66 4.75
CA ILE A 28 2.03 -15.15 6.10
C ILE A 28 2.68 -16.27 6.90
N ASN A 29 3.87 -16.01 7.47
CA ASN A 29 4.60 -16.96 8.29
C ASN A 29 4.40 -16.59 9.78
N PRO A 30 3.59 -17.34 10.53
CA PRO A 30 3.34 -17.07 11.94
C PRO A 30 4.60 -17.10 12.80
N SER A 31 5.65 -17.81 12.39
CA SER A 31 6.91 -17.89 13.16
C SER A 31 7.68 -16.56 13.18
N LYS A 32 7.35 -15.62 12.28
CA LYS A 32 7.95 -14.27 12.23
C LYS A 32 7.21 -13.25 13.12
N VAL A 33 6.19 -13.69 13.86
CA VAL A 33 5.35 -12.82 14.67
C VAL A 33 5.76 -12.91 16.13
N LYS A 34 6.04 -11.76 16.74
CA LYS A 34 6.25 -11.62 18.17
C LYS A 34 5.13 -10.80 18.80
N GLN A 35 4.46 -11.37 19.78
CA GLN A 35 3.49 -10.62 20.58
C GLN A 35 4.21 -9.68 21.56
N ILE A 36 3.75 -8.43 21.63
CA ILE A 36 4.27 -7.38 22.53
C ILE A 36 3.31 -7.10 23.68
N SER A 37 2.00 -7.08 23.43
CA SER A 37 0.99 -6.85 24.47
C SER A 37 -0.35 -7.51 24.13
N TRP A 38 -1.08 -7.91 25.16
CA TRP A 38 -2.47 -8.39 25.04
C TRP A 38 -3.49 -7.27 25.22
N LYS A 39 -3.15 -6.20 25.95
CA LYS A 39 -4.04 -5.08 26.26
C LYS A 39 -3.27 -3.75 26.27
N PRO A 40 -3.31 -2.95 25.18
CA PRO A 40 -3.94 -3.26 23.89
C PRO A 40 -3.21 -4.41 23.16
N ARG A 41 -3.90 -5.06 22.21
CA ARG A 41 -3.26 -6.08 21.35
C ARG A 41 -2.19 -5.44 20.48
N ALA A 42 -0.94 -5.88 20.63
CA ALA A 42 0.19 -5.39 19.84
C ALA A 42 1.12 -6.54 19.46
N PHE A 43 1.51 -6.59 18.18
CA PHE A 43 2.37 -7.61 17.59
C PHE A 43 3.41 -6.95 16.68
N VAL A 44 4.59 -7.55 16.58
CA VAL A 44 5.65 -7.20 15.63
C VAL A 44 5.79 -8.36 14.64
N TYR A 45 5.71 -8.06 13.34
CA TYR A 45 5.99 -9.02 12.27
C TYR A 45 7.33 -8.68 11.65
N GLU A 46 8.31 -9.58 11.75
CA GLU A 46 9.63 -9.39 11.17
C GLU A 46 9.63 -9.61 9.65
N GLY A 47 10.15 -8.65 8.88
CA GLY A 47 10.22 -8.74 7.42
C GLY A 47 8.84 -8.85 6.75
N PHE A 48 7.87 -8.06 7.22
CA PHE A 48 6.54 -7.99 6.63
C PHE A 48 6.56 -7.42 5.19
N LEU A 49 7.39 -6.40 5.00
CA LEU A 49 7.77 -5.87 3.69
C LEU A 49 9.19 -6.33 3.37
N THR A 50 9.42 -6.60 2.09
CA THR A 50 10.75 -6.76 1.52
C THR A 50 11.46 -5.41 1.40
N ASP A 51 12.78 -5.42 1.24
CA ASP A 51 13.56 -4.20 1.04
C ASP A 51 13.13 -3.50 -0.26
N GLU A 52 12.83 -4.26 -1.31
CA GLU A 52 12.37 -3.74 -2.59
C GLU A 52 10.99 -3.05 -2.49
N GLU A 53 10.06 -3.62 -1.72
CA GLU A 53 8.75 -2.99 -1.47
C GLU A 53 8.91 -1.70 -0.66
N CYS A 54 9.82 -1.68 0.33
CA CYS A 54 10.13 -0.48 1.10
C CYS A 54 10.68 0.63 0.21
N ASP A 55 11.70 0.32 -0.59
CA ASP A 55 12.32 1.26 -1.52
C ASP A 55 11.33 1.77 -2.57
N HIS A 56 10.44 0.90 -3.05
CA HIS A 56 9.37 1.27 -3.97
C HIS A 56 8.41 2.29 -3.35
N LEU A 57 7.86 2.01 -2.16
CA LEU A 57 6.97 2.94 -1.45
C LEU A 57 7.64 4.28 -1.13
N ILE A 58 8.93 4.26 -0.77
CA ILE A 58 9.73 5.47 -0.56
C ILE A 58 9.87 6.24 -1.88
N SER A 59 10.13 5.55 -3.00
CA SER A 59 10.31 6.18 -4.30
C SER A 59 9.04 6.89 -4.78
N LEU A 60 7.87 6.26 -4.63
CA LEU A 60 6.57 6.85 -4.90
C LEU A 60 6.34 8.11 -4.06
N ALA A 61 6.82 8.10 -2.81
CA ALA A 61 6.57 9.19 -1.89
C ALA A 61 7.46 10.41 -2.09
N LYS A 62 8.71 10.24 -2.55
CA LYS A 62 9.74 11.29 -2.55
C LYS A 62 9.30 12.61 -3.18
N SER A 63 8.54 12.59 -4.27
CA SER A 63 8.13 13.80 -4.98
C SER A 63 6.92 14.52 -4.39
N GLU A 64 6.12 13.85 -3.54
CA GLU A 64 4.82 14.35 -3.08
C GLU A 64 4.73 14.61 -1.57
N LEU A 65 5.83 14.41 -0.84
CA LEU A 65 5.89 14.70 0.60
C LEU A 65 5.59 16.17 0.88
N LYS A 66 4.50 16.42 1.61
CA LYS A 66 4.13 17.75 2.11
C LYS A 66 4.14 17.74 3.62
N ARG A 67 4.26 18.92 4.22
CA ARG A 67 4.19 19.07 5.67
C ARG A 67 2.90 18.43 6.19
N SER A 68 3.02 17.48 7.12
CA SER A 68 1.86 16.83 7.71
C SER A 68 1.03 17.84 8.49
N ALA A 69 -0.28 17.69 8.38
CA ALA A 69 -1.26 18.49 9.09
C ALA A 69 -2.19 17.56 9.88
N VAL A 70 -2.83 18.10 10.90
CA VAL A 70 -3.83 17.41 11.70
C VAL A 70 -5.20 18.04 11.44
N ALA A 71 -6.26 17.27 11.61
CA ALA A 71 -7.60 17.83 11.60
C ALA A 71 -7.80 18.68 12.86
N ASP A 72 -8.27 19.91 12.68
CA ASP A 72 -8.68 20.79 13.77
C ASP A 72 -9.92 20.22 14.46
N ASN A 73 -9.89 20.14 15.79
CA ASN A 73 -10.94 19.46 16.57
C ASN A 73 -12.32 20.11 16.48
N VAL A 74 -12.40 21.39 16.10
CA VAL A 74 -13.66 22.14 16.03
C VAL A 74 -14.16 22.22 14.58
N SER A 75 -13.27 22.57 13.66
CA SER A 75 -13.62 22.82 12.26
C SER A 75 -13.43 21.62 11.34
N GLY A 76 -12.72 20.58 11.78
CA GLY A 76 -12.30 19.44 10.96
C GLY A 76 -11.28 19.77 9.87
N LYS A 77 -10.86 21.04 9.76
CA LYS A 77 -9.95 21.50 8.70
C LYS A 77 -8.51 21.11 8.99
N SER A 78 -7.77 20.85 7.92
CA SER A 78 -6.34 20.55 7.99
C SER A 78 -5.54 21.77 8.48
N LYS A 79 -4.81 21.62 9.58
CA LYS A 79 -3.96 22.67 10.17
C LYS A 79 -2.56 22.14 10.45
N LEU A 80 -1.55 22.98 10.23
CA LEU A 80 -0.18 22.73 10.68
C LEU A 80 -0.14 22.57 12.20
N SER A 81 0.59 21.57 12.67
CA SER A 81 0.61 21.19 14.09
C SER A 81 2.02 20.99 14.61
N GLU A 82 2.25 21.43 15.83
CA GLU A 82 3.45 21.14 16.63
C GLU A 82 3.44 19.71 17.20
N VAL A 83 2.27 19.06 17.18
CA VAL A 83 2.04 17.71 17.72
C VAL A 83 2.47 16.64 16.72
N ARG A 84 2.31 16.91 15.41
CA ARG A 84 2.74 16.04 14.32
C ARG A 84 3.62 16.84 13.37
N THR A 85 4.91 16.62 13.46
CA THR A 85 5.90 17.42 12.74
C THR A 85 6.59 16.65 11.63
N SER A 86 5.97 15.60 11.09
CA SER A 86 6.47 14.88 9.92
C SER A 86 6.16 15.61 8.61
N SER A 87 6.75 15.13 7.53
CA SER A 87 6.17 15.27 6.18
C SER A 87 5.49 13.98 5.78
N GLY A 88 4.46 14.03 4.94
CA GLY A 88 3.73 12.84 4.53
C GLY A 88 2.95 13.00 3.24
N MET A 89 2.48 11.88 2.72
CA MET A 89 1.62 11.79 1.55
C MET A 89 0.79 10.49 1.57
N PHE A 90 -0.27 10.43 0.76
CA PHE A 90 -1.16 9.25 0.63
C PHE A 90 -1.02 8.59 -0.75
N ILE A 91 -0.57 7.34 -0.78
CA ILE A 91 -0.46 6.55 -2.00
C ILE A 91 -1.84 5.93 -2.21
N SER A 92 -2.49 6.30 -3.32
CA SER A 92 -3.82 5.84 -3.64
C SER A 92 -3.90 4.31 -3.69
N LYS A 93 -5.03 3.76 -3.26
CA LYS A 93 -5.28 2.31 -3.34
C LYS A 93 -4.98 1.72 -4.70
N GLY A 94 -4.31 0.56 -4.71
CA GLY A 94 -3.99 -0.16 -5.94
C GLY A 94 -3.22 0.68 -6.97
N LYS A 95 -2.44 1.68 -6.53
CA LYS A 95 -1.68 2.60 -7.40
C LYS A 95 -0.89 1.85 -8.49
N ASP A 96 -0.29 0.73 -8.11
CA ASP A 96 0.43 -0.18 -8.99
C ASP A 96 0.39 -1.61 -8.40
N PRO A 97 0.90 -2.63 -9.12
CA PRO A 97 0.87 -4.02 -8.65
C PRO A 97 1.61 -4.27 -7.32
N ILE A 98 2.65 -3.49 -7.00
CA ILE A 98 3.40 -3.65 -5.75
C ILE A 98 2.56 -3.11 -4.59
N VAL A 99 1.94 -1.94 -4.76
CA VAL A 99 1.03 -1.35 -3.76
C VAL A 99 -0.17 -2.26 -3.51
N ALA A 100 -0.83 -2.75 -4.57
CA ALA A 100 -1.95 -3.68 -4.45
C ALA A 100 -1.55 -4.98 -3.72
N SER A 101 -0.35 -5.49 -3.99
CA SER A 101 0.20 -6.66 -3.31
C SER A 101 0.43 -6.41 -1.82
N VAL A 102 0.97 -5.24 -1.44
CA VAL A 102 1.13 -4.85 -0.03
C VAL A 102 -0.23 -4.76 0.68
N GLU A 103 -1.25 -4.22 0.01
CA GLU A 103 -2.63 -4.16 0.54
C GLU A 103 -3.21 -5.57 0.76
N ASP A 104 -3.03 -6.49 -0.20
CA ASP A 104 -3.48 -7.89 -0.06
C ASP A 104 -2.76 -8.59 1.10
N LYS A 105 -1.46 -8.31 1.33
CA LYS A 105 -0.71 -8.81 2.51
C LYS A 105 -1.27 -8.25 3.82
N ILE A 106 -1.58 -6.96 3.88
CA ILE A 106 -2.18 -6.33 5.06
C ILE A 106 -3.55 -6.94 5.36
N ALA A 107 -4.40 -7.11 4.34
CA ALA A 107 -5.71 -7.75 4.48
C ALA A 107 -5.60 -9.18 5.02
N THR A 108 -4.67 -9.97 4.46
CA THR A 108 -4.41 -11.34 4.91
C THR A 108 -3.94 -11.38 6.36
N TRP A 109 -3.03 -10.47 6.76
CA TRP A 109 -2.48 -10.42 8.12
C TRP A 109 -3.50 -9.95 9.17
N THR A 110 -4.32 -8.96 8.81
CA THR A 110 -5.29 -8.35 9.74
C THR A 110 -6.61 -9.12 9.80
N PHE A 111 -6.85 -10.04 8.87
CA PHE A 111 -8.13 -10.71 8.66
C PHE A 111 -9.27 -9.72 8.38
N LEU A 112 -8.96 -8.58 7.77
CA LEU A 112 -9.92 -7.57 7.36
C LEU A 112 -9.99 -7.47 5.82
N PRO A 113 -11.16 -7.19 5.23
CA PRO A 113 -11.28 -6.94 3.80
C PRO A 113 -10.39 -5.76 3.39
N LYS A 114 -9.67 -5.90 2.27
CA LYS A 114 -8.78 -4.83 1.76
C LYS A 114 -9.54 -3.56 1.42
N GLU A 115 -10.82 -3.69 1.08
CA GLU A 115 -11.73 -2.60 0.75
C GLU A 115 -11.90 -1.64 1.93
N ASN A 116 -11.74 -2.13 3.17
CA ASN A 116 -11.85 -1.34 4.39
C ASN A 116 -10.61 -0.48 4.68
N GLY A 117 -9.45 -0.80 4.08
CA GLY A 117 -8.23 -0.01 4.28
C GLY A 117 -8.40 1.44 3.82
N GLU A 118 -7.57 2.35 4.30
CA GLU A 118 -7.41 3.68 3.68
C GLU A 118 -6.25 3.65 2.67
N ASP A 119 -6.03 4.75 1.95
CA ASP A 119 -4.81 4.94 1.16
C ASP A 119 -3.56 4.78 2.04
N ILE A 120 -2.48 4.20 1.50
CA ILE A 120 -1.24 4.01 2.26
C ILE A 120 -0.63 5.37 2.58
N GLN A 121 -0.54 5.70 3.87
CA GLN A 121 0.10 6.93 4.32
C GLN A 121 1.60 6.73 4.59
N VAL A 122 2.44 7.37 3.78
CA VAL A 122 3.89 7.42 4.02
C VAL A 122 4.25 8.66 4.82
N LEU A 123 5.08 8.48 5.85
CA LEU A 123 5.55 9.56 6.72
C LEU A 123 7.07 9.57 6.81
N ARG A 124 7.64 10.76 6.73
CA ARG A 124 9.07 11.02 6.89
C ARG A 124 9.30 11.92 8.09
N TYR A 125 10.18 11.48 8.99
CA TYR A 125 10.65 12.21 10.15
C TYR A 125 12.12 12.56 9.96
N GLU A 126 12.45 13.84 10.07
CA GLU A 126 13.82 14.32 10.19
C GLU A 126 14.23 14.39 11.66
N HIS A 127 15.52 14.66 11.92
CA HIS A 127 16.01 14.78 13.29
C HIS A 127 15.22 15.85 14.06
N GLY A 128 14.75 15.50 15.27
CA GLY A 128 13.92 16.37 16.11
C GLY A 128 12.43 16.39 15.77
N GLN A 129 12.00 15.78 14.66
CA GLN A 129 10.58 15.66 14.34
C GLN A 129 9.93 14.52 15.13
N LYS A 130 8.65 14.68 15.46
CA LYS A 130 7.90 13.77 16.33
C LYS A 130 6.43 13.67 15.96
N TYR A 131 5.78 12.69 16.57
CA TYR A 131 4.33 12.65 16.69
C TYR A 131 3.97 12.29 18.14
N ASP A 132 3.29 13.19 18.84
CA ASP A 132 2.86 12.93 20.21
C ASP A 132 1.78 11.81 20.26
N PRO A 133 1.63 11.13 21.41
CA PRO A 133 0.64 10.08 21.59
C PRO A 133 -0.77 10.54 21.21
N HIS A 134 -1.46 9.74 20.40
CA HIS A 134 -2.82 9.99 19.92
C HIS A 134 -3.56 8.68 19.69
N LEU A 135 -4.88 8.74 19.64
CA LEU A 135 -5.72 7.58 19.35
C LEU A 135 -6.02 7.52 17.85
N ARG A 136 -5.86 6.34 17.25
CA ARG A 136 -6.39 6.03 15.93
C ARG A 136 -7.68 5.22 16.12
N LEU A 137 -8.81 5.83 15.77
CA LEU A 137 -10.13 5.23 15.91
C LEU A 137 -10.60 4.46 14.66
N LEU A 138 -9.92 4.64 13.53
CA LEU A 138 -10.23 3.99 12.26
C LEU A 138 -9.22 2.88 12.00
N CYS A 139 -9.75 1.67 11.77
CA CYS A 139 -9.01 0.48 11.37
C CYS A 139 -9.77 -0.20 10.23
#